data_AF-A0A392VFJ2-F1
#
_entry.id   AF-A0A392VFJ2-F1
#
_cell.length_a   1.000
_cell.length_b   1.000
_cell.length_c   1.000
_cell.angle_alpha   90.00
_cell.angle_beta   90.00
_cell.angle_gamma   90.00
#
_symmetry.space_group_name_H-M   'P 1'
#
loop_
_entity.id
_entity.type
_entity.pdbx_description
1 polymer ?
#
loop_
_entity_poly.entity_id
_entity_poly.type
_entity_poly.pdbx_seq_one_letter_code
_entity_poly.pdbx_strand_id
1 'polypeptide(L)' 'MDPWLLIVVYASPRENERKDTWQNLRSLANTINIPRLMMGDFNEIASPEEKKGGVPTD' A
#
# COMPACT_ATOMS: atom_id res chain seq x y z
N MET A 1 -28.16 -6.77 -0.76
CA MET A 1 -26.71 -6.89 -0.65
C MET A 1 -26.14 -5.53 -0.95
N ASP A 2 -25.50 -4.89 0.02
CA ASP A 2 -24.79 -3.64 -0.23
C ASP A 2 -23.55 -3.90 -1.11
N PRO A 3 -23.27 -3.02 -2.08
CA PRO A 3 -22.12 -3.19 -2.96
C PRO A 3 -20.81 -3.01 -2.17
N TRP A 4 -19.80 -3.81 -2.53
CA TRP A 4 -18.45 -3.72 -1.98
C TRP A 4 -17.42 -3.82 -3.10
N LEU A 5 -16.21 -3.33 -2.84
CA LEU A 5 -15.10 -3.35 -3.80
C LEU A 5 -13.90 -4.15 -3.31
N LEU A 6 -13.34 -4.94 -4.23
CA LEU A 6 -12.00 -5.50 -4.09
C LEU A 6 -11.02 -4.66 -4.91
N ILE A 7 -9.97 -4.17 -4.27
CA ILE A 7 -8.91 -3.39 -4.91
C ILE A 7 -7.63 -4.21 -4.79
N VAL A 8 -7.10 -4.63 -5.93
CA VAL A 8 -5.83 -5.36 -6.00
C VAL A 8 -4.70 -4.39 -6.33
N VAL A 9 -3.66 -4.37 -5.51
CA VAL A 9 -2.52 -3.46 -5.63
C VAL A 9 -1.28 -4.26 -6.04
N TYR A 10 -0.57 -3.76 -7.05
CA TYR A 10 0.76 -4.22 -7.40
C TYR A 10 1.66 -3.00 -7.55
N ALA A 11 2.37 -2.67 -6.48
CA ALA A 11 3.21 -1.49 -6.37
C ALA A 11 4.65 -1.78 -6.79
N SER A 12 5.38 -0.75 -7.16
CA SER A 12 6.79 -0.87 -7.55
C SER A 12 7.70 -1.12 -6.34
N PRO A 13 8.72 -1.99 -6.44
CA PRO A 13 9.74 -2.19 -5.39
C PRO A 13 10.71 -1.02 -5.24
N ARG A 14 10.65 -0.02 -6.13
CA ARG A 14 11.60 1.10 -6.14
C ARG A 14 11.23 2.14 -5.10
N GLU A 15 12.20 2.50 -4.26
CA GLU A 15 11.98 3.43 -3.14
C GLU A 15 11.49 4.82 -3.57
N ASN A 16 11.96 5.32 -4.71
CA ASN A 16 11.52 6.60 -5.25
C ASN A 16 10.05 6.62 -5.71
N GLU A 17 9.46 5.46 -6.03
CA GLU A 17 8.07 5.32 -6.51
C GLU A 17 7.07 5.00 -5.37
N ARG A 18 7.59 4.73 -4.17
CA ARG A 18 6.80 4.44 -2.95
C ARG A 18 5.91 5.59 -2.51
N LYS A 19 6.47 6.81 -2.49
CA LYS A 19 5.74 8.01 -2.06
C LYS A 19 4.51 8.25 -2.93
N ASP A 20 4.68 8.09 -4.24
CA ASP A 20 3.63 8.30 -5.23
C ASP A 20 2.57 7.20 -5.12
N THR A 21 2.99 5.94 -4.92
CA THR A 21 2.09 4.82 -4.65
C THR A 21 1.19 5.11 -3.44
N TRP A 22 1.74 5.57 -2.32
CA TRP A 22 0.95 5.92 -1.14
C TRP A 22 0.01 7.10 -1.34
N GLN A 23 0.44 8.12 -2.10
CA GLN A 23 -0.43 9.24 -2.43
C GLN A 23 -1.63 8.77 -3.26
N ASN A 24 -1.41 7.88 -4.23
CA ASN A 24 -2.47 7.29 -5.03
C ASN A 24 -3.43 6.43 -4.19
N LEU A 25 -2.90 5.58 -3.30
CA LEU A 25 -3.72 4.76 -2.40
C LEU A 25 -4.56 5.60 -1.44
N ARG A 26 -4.01 6.71 -0.90
CA ARG A 26 -4.76 7.66 -0.06
C ARG A 26 -5.85 8.38 -0.84
N SER A 27 -5.56 8.80 -2.07
CA SER A 27 -6.55 9.43 -2.94
C SER A 27 -7.70 8.48 -3.26
N LEU A 28 -7.38 7.24 -3.62
CA LEU A 28 -8.35 6.17 -3.87
C LEU A 28 -9.20 5.90 -2.62
N ALA A 29 -8.55 5.87 -1.46
CA ALA A 29 -9.20 5.65 -0.17
C ALA A 29 -10.23 6.74 0.20
N ASN A 30 -9.93 8.00 -0.13
CA ASN A 30 -10.82 9.13 0.11
C ASN A 30 -11.95 9.25 -0.92
N THR A 31 -11.77 8.66 -2.11
CA THR A 31 -12.75 8.75 -3.21
C THR A 31 -13.82 7.66 -3.11
N ILE A 32 -13.47 6.49 -2.58
CA ILE A 32 -14.37 5.33 -2.50
C ILE A 32 -15.11 5.30 -1.16
N ASN A 33 -16.41 5.62 -1.21
CA ASN A 33 -17.31 5.70 -0.04
C ASN A 33 -18.13 4.41 0.21
N ILE A 34 -17.74 3.29 -0.39
CA ILE A 34 -18.38 1.98 -0.16
C ILE A 34 -17.41 1.02 0.53
N PRO A 35 -17.90 -0.03 1.23
CA PRO A 35 -17.04 -1.03 1.85
C PRO A 35 -16.02 -1.56 0.86
N ARG A 36 -14.74 -1.58 1.25
CA ARG A 36 -13.64 -1.95 0.37
C ARG A 36 -12.60 -2.80 1.09
N LEU A 37 -12.09 -3.79 0.37
CA LEU A 37 -10.95 -4.60 0.74
C LEU A 37 -9.80 -4.29 -0.21
N MET A 38 -8.62 -4.00 0.34
CA MET A 38 -7.40 -3.81 -0.44
C MET A 38 -6.46 -5.00 -0.17
N MET A 39 -5.93 -5.61 -1.23
CA MET A 39 -4.98 -6.72 -1.13
C MET A 39 -3.95 -6.69 -2.26
N GLY A 40 -2.85 -7.42 -2.12
CA GLY A 40 -1.84 -7.55 -3.17
C GLY A 40 -0.43 -7.31 -2.64
N ASP A 41 0.48 -6.97 -3.55
CA ASP A 41 1.88 -6.69 -3.24
C ASP A 41 2.10 -5.17 -3.24
N PHE A 42 2.22 -4.62 -2.04
CA PHE A 42 2.46 -3.20 -1.85
C PHE A 42 3.95 -2.84 -1.97
N ASN A 43 4.86 -3.83 -2.04
CA ASN A 43 6.31 -3.63 -2.18
C ASN A 43 6.91 -2.60 -1.18
N GLU A 44 6.29 -2.55 -0.02
CA GLU A 44 6.44 -1.56 1.03
C GLU A 44 6.77 -2.25 2.34
N ILE A 45 7.56 -1.56 3.17
CA ILE A 45 7.89 -2.00 4.52
C ILE A 45 6.91 -1.25 5.43
N ALA A 46 5.81 -1.91 5.81
CA ALA A 46 4.78 -1.31 6.66
C ALA A 46 5.25 -1.19 8.13
N SER A 47 6.18 -2.05 8.55
CA SER A 47 6.90 -1.93 9.81
C SER A 47 8.42 -2.13 9.62
N PRO A 48 9.28 -1.40 10.36
CA PRO A 48 10.71 -1.69 10.42
C PRO A 48 11.05 -3.16 10.68
N GLU A 49 10.16 -3.90 11.34
CA GLU A 49 10.29 -5.32 11.67
C GLU A 49 10.15 -6.24 10.44
N GLU A 50 9.52 -5.76 9.36
CA GLU A 50 9.45 -6.51 8.08
C GLU A 50 10.77 -6.45 7.29
N LYS A 51 11.68 -5.57 7.69
CA LYS A 51 12.99 -5.41 7.04
C LYS A 51 13.88 -6.61 7.38
N LYS A 52 13.75 -7.68 6.62
CA LYS A 52 14.59 -8.88 6.72
C LYS A 52 15.97 -8.63 6.08
N GLY A 53 16.79 -7.83 6.77
CA GLY A 53 18.17 -7.48 6.37
C GLY A 53 18.37 -6.01 6.00
N GLY A 54 19.50 -5.45 6.45
CA GLY A 54 19.93 -4.05 6.28
C GLY A 54 20.83 -3.63 7.44
N VAL A 55 21.65 -2.58 7.25
CA VAL A 55 22.47 -2.01 8.33
C VAL A 55 21.52 -1.44 9.41
N PRO A 56 21.72 -1.75 10.70
CA PRO A 56 20.98 -1.10 11.78
C PRO A 56 21.15 0.41 11.68
N THR A 57 20.06 1.16 11.80
CA THR A 57 20.15 2.60 12.04
C THR A 57 20.55 2.81 13.50
N ASP A 58 21.67 3.48 13.69
CA ASP A 58 22.12 4.06 14.96
C ASP A 58 21.04 4.96 15.60
#